data_AF-D8E0B5-F1
#
_entry.id   AF-D8E0B5-F1
#
_cell.length_a   1.000
_cell.length_b   1.000
_cell.length_c   1.000
_cell.angle_alpha   90.00
_cell.angle_beta   90.00
_cell.angle_gamma   90.00
#
_symmetry.space_group_name_H-M   'P 1'
#
loop_
_entity.id
_entity.type
_entity.pdbx_description
1 polymer ?
#
loop_
_entity_poly.entity_id
_entity_poly.type
_entity_poly.pdbx_seq_one_letter_code
_entity_poly.pdbx_strand_id
1 'polypeptide(L)'
;MAYLAEKFVDMRNEGVRPGVYIAIADNNQYNQGETSDRKPCCSIDAWHKYWQIAAMKLDNEMECSCCGKKIYTLISDPRCIKESQGFDEEGKPDQPENHKAHGGHIYVKDVAIPEGLYITPLCPHCNGQHKQNISIQEGAIIVEEICSK
;
A
#
# COMPACT_ATOMS: atom_id res chain seq x y z
N MET A 1 15.42 12.16 -3.75
CA MET A 1 15.04 11.60 -5.07
C MET A 1 13.68 12.22 -5.40
N ALA A 2 13.24 12.21 -6.65
CA ALA A 2 12.02 12.93 -7.01
C ALA A 2 10.81 11.99 -6.93
N TYR A 3 9.72 12.45 -6.34
CA TYR A 3 8.36 11.95 -6.52
C TYR A 3 7.67 12.96 -7.43
N LEU A 4 6.89 12.51 -8.42
CA LEU A 4 5.96 13.40 -9.12
C LEU A 4 4.62 13.35 -8.39
N ALA A 5 4.24 14.48 -7.80
CA ALA A 5 2.96 14.67 -7.14
C ALA A 5 1.92 15.17 -8.15
N GLU A 6 1.20 14.26 -8.82
CA GLU A 6 -0.05 14.66 -9.46
C GLU A 6 -1.19 14.50 -8.43
N LYS A 7 -1.72 15.63 -7.97
CA LYS A 7 -2.87 15.68 -7.04
C LYS A 7 -4.14 15.32 -7.82
N PHE A 8 -4.61 14.08 -7.69
CA PHE A 8 -5.56 13.54 -8.67
C PHE A 8 -7.06 13.86 -8.47
N VAL A 9 -7.59 14.32 -7.32
CA VAL A 9 -9.07 14.45 -7.19
C VAL A 9 -9.59 15.51 -6.22
N ASP A 10 -10.66 16.20 -6.66
CA ASP A 10 -11.48 17.11 -5.87
C ASP A 10 -12.83 16.48 -5.46
N MET A 11 -12.87 15.79 -4.32
CA MET A 11 -14.12 15.38 -3.67
C MET A 11 -14.54 16.45 -2.65
N ARG A 12 -15.60 17.19 -2.99
CA ARG A 12 -16.15 18.32 -2.24
C ARG A 12 -16.75 17.87 -0.89
N ASN A 13 -16.04 18.14 0.20
CA ASN A 13 -16.55 18.56 1.52
C ASN A 13 -15.37 18.79 2.49
N GLU A 14 -15.06 20.06 2.77
CA GLU A 14 -14.38 20.69 3.92
C GLU A 14 -13.35 19.92 4.81
N GLY A 15 -12.62 18.91 4.33
CA GLY A 15 -11.69 18.10 5.12
C GLY A 15 -10.26 18.01 4.58
N VAL A 16 -9.29 17.79 5.48
CA VAL A 16 -7.88 17.51 5.15
C VAL A 16 -7.82 16.33 4.16
N ARG A 17 -7.21 16.53 3.00
CA ARG A 17 -7.07 15.50 1.96
C ARG A 17 -5.68 14.90 1.99
N PRO A 18 -5.53 13.58 1.91
CA PRO A 18 -4.21 12.99 1.85
C PRO A 18 -3.57 13.35 0.52
N GLY A 19 -2.29 13.69 0.55
CA GLY A 19 -1.48 13.68 -0.66
C GLY A 19 -1.40 12.26 -1.24
N VAL A 20 -1.54 12.15 -2.55
CA VAL A 20 -1.39 10.90 -3.29
C VAL A 20 -0.22 11.09 -4.25
N TYR A 21 0.70 10.15 -4.25
CA TYR A 21 1.97 10.29 -4.95
C TYR A 21 2.33 9.00 -5.67
N ILE A 22 3.02 9.15 -6.81
CA ILE A 22 3.50 8.03 -7.61
C ILE A 22 5.03 8.03 -7.52
N ALA A 23 5.61 6.89 -7.19
CA ALA A 23 7.05 6.69 -7.26
C ALA A 23 7.49 6.74 -8.73
N ILE A 24 8.49 7.56 -9.09
CA ILE A 24 8.98 7.69 -10.47
C ILE A 24 10.37 7.06 -10.69
N ALA A 25 10.86 6.40 -9.65
CA ALA A 25 12.04 5.56 -9.65
C ALA A 25 11.98 4.70 -8.39
N ASP A 26 12.63 3.54 -8.44
CA ASP A 26 12.82 2.70 -7.26
C ASP A 26 13.47 3.52 -6.13
N ASN A 27 12.87 3.48 -4.94
CA ASN A 27 13.34 4.24 -3.81
C ASN A 27 13.19 3.47 -2.50
N ASN A 28 14.16 3.63 -1.60
CA ASN A 28 14.13 2.97 -0.31
C ASN A 28 13.35 3.81 0.70
N GLN A 29 12.31 3.22 1.28
CA GLN A 29 11.51 3.84 2.33
C GLN A 29 11.55 2.98 3.59
N TYR A 30 11.51 3.62 4.74
CA TYR A 30 11.56 2.90 6.01
C TYR A 30 10.18 2.30 6.30
N ASN A 31 10.09 0.97 6.27
CA ASN A 31 8.89 0.23 6.64
C ASN A 31 8.72 0.30 8.16
N GLN A 32 7.61 0.90 8.60
CA GLN A 32 7.29 0.98 10.02
C GLN A 32 7.01 -0.42 10.60
N GLY A 33 6.84 -0.46 11.92
CA GLY A 33 6.39 -1.67 12.60
C GLY A 33 5.00 -2.13 12.15
N GLU A 34 4.50 -3.20 12.77
CA GLU A 34 3.12 -3.64 12.57
C GLU A 34 2.15 -2.47 12.84
N THR A 35 1.40 -2.13 11.81
CA THR A 35 0.53 -0.96 11.75
C THR A 35 -0.87 -1.34 11.28
N SER A 36 -1.17 -2.65 11.22
CA SER A 36 -2.50 -3.19 10.93
C SER A 36 -3.62 -2.60 11.79
N ASP A 37 -3.29 -2.18 13.00
CA ASP A 37 -4.24 -1.61 13.97
C ASP A 37 -4.37 -0.08 13.85
N ARG A 38 -3.57 0.56 12.99
CA ARG A 38 -3.70 2.00 12.74
C ARG A 38 -4.96 2.27 11.93
N LYS A 39 -5.75 3.21 12.43
CA LYS A 39 -6.96 3.68 11.78
C LYS A 39 -6.67 4.99 11.05
N PRO A 40 -6.77 5.02 9.71
CA PRO A 40 -6.76 6.27 8.97
C PRO A 40 -7.87 7.23 9.45
N CYS A 41 -7.68 8.53 9.23
CA CYS A 41 -8.70 9.54 9.52
C CYS A 41 -10.03 9.26 8.76
N CYS A 42 -11.08 9.98 9.16
CA CYS A 42 -12.39 10.02 8.51
C CYS A 42 -13.27 8.77 8.68
N SER A 43 -13.17 8.07 9.82
CA SER A 43 -14.03 6.91 10.15
C SER A 43 -13.90 5.73 9.19
N ILE A 44 -12.81 5.67 8.42
CA ILE A 44 -12.48 4.52 7.59
C ILE A 44 -11.67 3.55 8.44
N ASP A 45 -12.32 2.50 8.94
CA ASP A 45 -11.72 1.50 9.83
C ASP A 45 -10.73 0.54 9.15
N ALA A 46 -10.46 0.71 7.85
CA ALA A 46 -9.63 -0.21 7.09
C ALA A 46 -8.68 0.52 6.13
N TRP A 47 -7.37 0.30 6.30
CA TRP A 47 -6.31 0.90 5.48
C TRP A 47 -6.56 0.74 3.97
N HIS A 48 -7.04 -0.43 3.53
CA HIS A 48 -7.22 -0.72 2.11
C HIS A 48 -8.32 0.15 1.53
N LYS A 49 -9.45 0.33 2.23
CA LYS A 49 -10.52 1.23 1.77
C LYS A 49 -10.03 2.67 1.68
N TYR A 50 -9.25 3.11 2.65
CA TYR A 50 -8.67 4.44 2.66
C TYR A 50 -7.77 4.66 1.43
N TRP A 51 -6.85 3.74 1.19
CA TRP A 51 -5.94 3.78 0.05
C TRP A 51 -6.71 3.68 -1.28
N GLN A 52 -7.66 2.75 -1.42
CA GLN A 52 -8.47 2.55 -2.64
C GLN A 52 -9.25 3.81 -3.02
N ILE A 53 -9.87 4.47 -2.03
CA ILE A 53 -10.63 5.72 -2.23
C ILE A 53 -9.68 6.86 -2.63
N ALA A 54 -8.57 7.02 -1.91
CA ALA A 54 -7.61 8.09 -2.17
C ALA A 54 -6.92 7.93 -3.55
N ALA A 55 -6.49 6.71 -3.87
CA ALA A 55 -5.84 6.36 -5.13
C ALA A 55 -6.81 6.19 -6.31
N MET A 56 -8.13 6.26 -6.08
CA MET A 56 -9.18 5.91 -7.06
C MET A 56 -9.02 4.49 -7.65
N LYS A 57 -8.53 3.55 -6.86
CA LYS A 57 -8.34 2.14 -7.25
C LYS A 57 -9.30 1.28 -6.46
N LEU A 58 -10.54 1.17 -6.92
CA LEU A 58 -11.62 0.50 -6.18
C LEU A 58 -11.64 -1.03 -6.36
N ASP A 59 -10.71 -1.57 -7.13
CA ASP A 59 -10.62 -3.01 -7.38
C ASP A 59 -10.10 -3.77 -6.15
N ASN A 60 -10.56 -5.01 -6.01
CA ASN A 60 -10.06 -5.93 -4.99
C ASN A 60 -8.58 -6.32 -5.22
N GLU A 61 -8.17 -6.36 -6.49
CA GLU A 61 -6.83 -6.71 -6.93
C GLU A 61 -5.91 -5.49 -6.85
N MET A 62 -4.72 -5.70 -6.29
CA MET A 62 -3.67 -4.70 -6.12
C MET A 62 -2.32 -5.34 -6.45
N GLU A 63 -1.29 -4.52 -6.56
CA GLU A 63 0.09 -4.96 -6.69
C GLU A 63 0.88 -4.51 -5.47
N CYS A 64 1.73 -5.41 -4.96
CA CYS A 64 2.66 -5.09 -3.89
C CYS A 64 3.61 -4.01 -4.39
N SER A 65 3.62 -2.87 -3.72
CA SER A 65 4.44 -1.71 -4.10
C SER A 65 5.95 -1.96 -4.00
N CYS A 66 6.36 -3.08 -3.40
CA CYS A 66 7.76 -3.42 -3.19
C CYS A 66 8.30 -4.45 -4.20
N CYS A 67 7.51 -5.46 -4.55
CA CYS A 67 7.96 -6.55 -5.42
C CYS A 67 7.07 -6.81 -6.64
N GLY A 68 5.97 -6.06 -6.80
CA GLY A 68 5.02 -6.23 -7.90
C GLY A 68 4.13 -7.46 -7.78
N LYS A 69 4.28 -8.28 -6.71
CA LYS A 69 3.40 -9.45 -6.48
C LYS A 69 1.95 -9.00 -6.42
N LYS A 70 1.08 -9.67 -7.18
CA LYS A 70 -0.36 -9.46 -7.12
C LYS A 70 -0.93 -9.90 -5.77
N ILE A 71 -1.77 -9.03 -5.20
CA ILE A 71 -2.37 -9.18 -3.87
C ILE A 71 -3.85 -8.74 -3.88
N TYR A 72 -4.60 -9.18 -2.88
CA TYR A 72 -6.05 -9.01 -2.81
C TYR A 72 -6.50 -8.49 -1.43
N THR A 73 -7.41 -7.52 -1.42
CA THR A 73 -8.01 -7.02 -0.16
C THR A 73 -8.96 -8.03 0.48
N LEU A 74 -9.58 -8.89 -0.34
CA LEU A 74 -10.49 -9.95 0.04
C LEU A 74 -9.98 -11.29 -0.48
N ILE A 75 -9.49 -12.14 0.42
CA ILE A 75 -8.92 -13.46 0.11
C ILE A 75 -9.96 -14.50 -0.34
N SER A 76 -11.24 -14.30 -0.01
CA SER A 76 -12.33 -15.19 -0.44
C SER A 76 -12.76 -14.94 -1.90
N ASP A 77 -12.11 -14.00 -2.59
CA ASP A 77 -12.31 -13.79 -4.03
C ASP A 77 -11.88 -15.05 -4.81
N PRO A 78 -12.72 -15.59 -5.70
CA PRO A 78 -12.38 -16.76 -6.51
C PRO A 78 -11.08 -16.61 -7.32
N ARG A 79 -10.69 -15.38 -7.68
CA ARG A 79 -9.42 -15.10 -8.36
C ARG A 79 -8.21 -15.39 -7.46
N CYS A 80 -8.27 -14.95 -6.20
CA CYS A 80 -7.24 -15.25 -5.20
C CYS A 80 -7.10 -16.76 -4.98
N ILE A 81 -8.24 -17.45 -4.83
CA ILE A 81 -8.27 -18.92 -4.66
C ILE A 81 -7.63 -19.61 -5.86
N LYS A 82 -7.92 -19.15 -7.09
CA LYS A 82 -7.34 -19.73 -8.31
C LYS A 82 -5.83 -19.50 -8.39
N GLU A 83 -5.33 -18.32 -8.06
CA GLU A 83 -3.88 -18.05 -8.08
C GLU A 83 -3.12 -18.85 -7.02
N SER A 84 -3.74 -19.07 -5.84
CA SER A 84 -3.16 -19.92 -4.80
C SER A 84 -3.14 -21.42 -5.12
N GLN A 85 -3.73 -21.87 -6.23
CA GLN A 85 -3.61 -23.27 -6.67
C GLN A 85 -2.28 -23.57 -7.37
N GLY A 86 -1.44 -22.56 -7.57
CA GLY A 86 -0.10 -22.70 -8.13
C GLY A 86 0.95 -23.15 -7.11
N PHE A 87 2.22 -23.02 -7.52
CA PHE A 87 3.37 -23.21 -6.66
C PHE A 87 4.02 -21.84 -6.39
N ASP A 88 4.52 -21.66 -5.17
CA ASP A 88 5.34 -20.52 -4.78
C ASP A 88 6.73 -20.56 -5.45
N GLU A 89 7.56 -19.55 -5.16
CA GLU A 89 8.92 -19.44 -5.69
C GLU A 89 9.83 -20.59 -5.23
N GLU A 90 9.46 -21.31 -4.16
CA GLU A 90 10.17 -22.48 -3.63
C GLU A 90 9.63 -23.81 -4.21
N GLY A 91 8.64 -23.75 -5.11
CA GLY A 91 8.02 -24.93 -5.71
C GLY A 91 7.08 -25.69 -4.77
N LYS A 92 6.60 -25.05 -3.70
CA LYS A 92 5.58 -25.60 -2.79
C LYS A 92 4.19 -25.06 -3.15
N PRO A 93 3.10 -25.77 -2.85
CA PRO A 93 1.75 -25.23 -3.07
C PRO A 93 1.61 -23.86 -2.40
N ASP A 94 1.25 -22.83 -3.17
CA ASP A 94 1.05 -21.49 -2.62
C ASP A 94 -0.24 -21.46 -1.79
N GLN A 95 -0.39 -20.45 -0.93
CA GLN A 95 -1.55 -20.29 -0.05
C GLN A 95 -2.24 -18.96 -0.32
N PRO A 96 -3.59 -18.89 -0.31
CA PRO A 96 -4.32 -17.63 -0.50
C PRO A 96 -3.82 -16.50 0.42
N GLU A 97 -3.40 -16.84 1.62
CA GLU A 97 -2.88 -15.95 2.65
C GLU A 97 -1.63 -15.20 2.19
N ASN A 98 -0.79 -15.81 1.34
CA ASN A 98 0.39 -15.18 0.75
C ASN A 98 0.07 -14.12 -0.30
N HIS A 99 -1.20 -14.02 -0.71
CA HIS A 99 -1.73 -13.01 -1.62
C HIS A 99 -2.62 -12.00 -0.90
N LYS A 100 -2.75 -12.06 0.43
CA LYS A 100 -3.51 -11.05 1.17
C LYS A 100 -2.78 -9.71 1.10
N ALA A 101 -3.50 -8.64 0.78
CA ALA A 101 -2.97 -7.29 0.84
C ALA A 101 -2.82 -6.84 2.30
N HIS A 102 -1.65 -6.28 2.61
CA HIS A 102 -1.35 -5.61 3.88
C HIS A 102 -1.06 -4.13 3.63
N GLY A 103 -1.39 -3.27 4.59
CA GLY A 103 -1.08 -1.85 4.53
C GLY A 103 0.32 -1.65 5.05
N GLY A 104 1.27 -1.39 4.16
CA GLY A 104 2.61 -0.96 4.53
C GLY A 104 2.58 0.51 4.92
N HIS A 105 2.87 0.80 6.19
CA HIS A 105 3.07 2.18 6.64
C HIS A 105 4.55 2.51 6.48
N ILE A 106 4.87 3.29 5.46
CA ILE A 106 6.24 3.69 5.17
C ILE A 106 6.48 5.12 5.65
N TYR A 107 7.66 5.37 6.20
CA TYR A 107 8.10 6.72 6.49
C TYR A 107 8.91 7.25 5.32
N VAL A 108 8.44 8.35 4.74
CA VAL A 108 9.11 9.03 3.63
C VAL A 108 9.84 10.24 4.18
N LYS A 109 11.16 10.25 3.98
CA LYS A 109 12.06 11.37 4.33
C LYS A 109 12.45 12.22 3.10
N ASP A 110 11.80 11.99 1.96
CA ASP A 110 12.25 12.56 0.69
C ASP A 110 11.95 14.06 0.57
N VAL A 111 12.71 14.76 -0.27
CA VAL A 111 12.65 16.21 -0.48
C VAL A 111 11.55 16.60 -1.46
N ALA A 112 11.06 15.65 -2.26
CA ALA A 112 10.09 15.92 -3.32
C ALA A 112 8.62 15.82 -2.88
N ILE A 113 8.33 15.17 -1.74
CA ILE A 113 7.01 15.15 -1.11
C ILE A 113 7.15 15.43 0.38
N PRO A 114 6.09 15.89 1.07
CA PRO A 114 6.18 16.18 2.50
C PRO A 114 6.69 14.98 3.29
N GLU A 115 7.65 15.22 4.18
CA GLU A 115 8.11 14.20 5.12
C GLU A 115 6.93 13.73 5.99
N GLY A 116 6.74 12.42 6.10
CA GLY A 116 5.58 11.89 6.80
C GLY A 116 5.40 10.39 6.65
N LEU A 117 4.25 9.93 7.15
CA LEU A 117 3.81 8.55 7.05
C LEU A 117 2.90 8.39 5.83
N TYR A 118 3.09 7.29 5.12
CA TYR A 118 2.37 6.97 3.91
C TYR A 118 1.94 5.51 3.94
N ILE A 119 0.77 5.23 3.38
CA ILE A 119 0.20 3.91 3.22
C ILE A 119 0.42 3.46 1.78
N THR A 120 0.86 2.21 1.62
CA THR A 120 1.00 1.55 0.33
C THR A 120 0.66 0.06 0.46
N PRO A 121 0.08 -0.58 -0.57
CA PRO A 121 -0.23 -2.01 -0.50
C PRO A 121 1.04 -2.85 -0.58
N LEU A 122 1.20 -3.79 0.35
CA LEU A 122 2.31 -4.74 0.41
C LEU A 122 1.78 -6.17 0.52
N CYS A 123 2.54 -7.15 0.00
CA CYS A 123 2.31 -8.55 0.29
C CYS A 123 2.79 -8.90 1.71
N PRO A 124 2.39 -10.06 2.28
CA PRO A 124 2.78 -10.44 3.63
C PRO A 124 4.30 -10.49 3.82
N HIS A 125 5.04 -10.94 2.80
CA HIS A 125 6.50 -10.99 2.84
C HIS A 125 7.13 -9.60 2.98
N CYS A 126 6.79 -8.65 2.10
CA CYS A 126 7.33 -7.30 2.14
C CYS A 126 6.86 -6.53 3.38
N ASN A 127 5.59 -6.70 3.78
CA ASN A 127 5.07 -6.09 5.00
C ASN A 127 5.81 -6.59 6.24
N GLY A 128 6.12 -7.89 6.30
CA GLY A 128 6.84 -8.52 7.42
C GLY A 128 8.29 -8.05 7.61
N GLN A 129 8.86 -7.30 6.66
CA GLN A 129 10.18 -6.65 6.79
C GLN A 129 10.09 -5.37 7.65
N HIS A 130 9.50 -5.48 8.84
CA HIS A 130 9.30 -4.36 9.74
C HIS A 130 10.63 -3.74 10.20
N LYS A 131 10.62 -2.41 10.36
CA LYS A 131 11.76 -1.63 10.84
C LYS A 131 13.01 -1.75 9.95
N GLN A 132 12.80 -2.03 8.66
CA GLN A 132 13.83 -2.12 7.65
C GLN A 132 13.48 -1.19 6.48
N ASN A 133 14.48 -0.87 5.66
CA ASN A 133 14.22 -0.18 4.42
C ASN A 133 13.71 -1.18 3.38
N ILE A 134 12.56 -0.87 2.78
CA ILE A 134 12.01 -1.62 1.65
C ILE A 134 12.12 -0.75 0.39
N SER A 135 12.39 -1.39 -0.75
CA SER A 135 12.38 -0.71 -2.04
C SER A 135 10.93 -0.55 -2.50
N ILE A 136 10.47 0.67 -2.72
CA ILE A 136 9.21 0.99 -3.38
C ILE A 136 9.49 1.17 -4.86
N GLN A 137 8.81 0.38 -5.70
CA GLN A 137 9.04 0.32 -7.13
C GLN A 137 8.53 1.57 -7.84
N GLU A 138 9.15 1.91 -8.96
CA GLU A 138 8.61 2.86 -9.93
C GLU A 138 7.15 2.49 -10.30
N GLY A 139 6.28 3.51 -10.37
CA GLY A 139 4.85 3.38 -10.65
C GLY A 139 3.98 3.09 -9.42
N ALA A 140 4.57 2.74 -8.26
CA ALA A 140 3.80 2.48 -7.05
C ALA A 140 3.10 3.75 -6.53
N ILE A 141 1.83 3.61 -6.15
CA ILE A 141 1.03 4.69 -5.57
C ILE A 141 1.12 4.62 -4.05
N ILE A 142 1.59 5.72 -3.44
CA ILE A 142 1.59 5.90 -1.99
C ILE A 142 0.63 7.02 -1.59
N VAL A 143 -0.04 6.84 -0.45
CA VAL A 143 -1.06 7.77 0.04
C VAL A 143 -0.65 8.26 1.42
N GLU A 144 -0.59 9.57 1.62
CA GLU A 144 -0.29 10.18 2.91
C GLU A 144 -1.25 9.65 3.99
N GLU A 145 -0.70 9.19 5.10
CA GLU A 145 -1.48 8.76 6.25
C GLU A 145 -1.90 9.99 7.06
N ILE A 146 -3.14 10.43 6.87
CA ILE A 146 -3.74 11.40 7.78
C ILE A 146 -4.27 10.63 8.97
N CYS A 147 -3.66 10.78 10.14
CA CYS A 147 -4.21 10.29 11.40
C CYS A 147 -5.33 11.24 11.88
N SER A 148 -6.44 10.69 12.39
CA SER A 148 -7.37 11.49 13.19
C SER A 148 -6.64 11.93 14.47
N LYS A 149 -6.58 13.25 14.72
CA LYS A 149 -6.19 13.79 16.02
C LYS A 149 -7.15 13.36 17.11
#